data_AF-C0QTP1-F1
#
_entry.id   AF-C0QTP1-F1
#
_cell.length_a   1.000
_cell.length_b   1.000
_cell.length_c   1.000
_cell.angle_alpha   90.00
_cell.angle_beta   90.00
_cell.angle_gamma   90.00
#
_symmetry.space_group_name_H-M   'P 1'
#
loop_
_entity.id
_entity.type
_entity.pdbx_description
1 polymer ?
#
loop_
_entity_poly.entity_id
_entity_poly.type
_entity_poly.pdbx_seq_one_letter_code
_entity_poly.pdbx_strand_id
1 'polypeptide(L)'
;MNTPNDILAEVGNMHASDILLLIILIIGAGFLTYFILLKINAKRPPEKRRSSIALFLISLNVSFFVVVTFFVYKVLLAGLKYLMSNG
;
A
#
# COMPACT_ATOMS: atom_id res chain seq x y z
N MET A 1 -7.61 27.40 -17.81
CA MET A 1 -7.26 27.96 -16.49
C MET A 1 -8.06 27.13 -15.49
N ASN A 2 -7.44 26.15 -14.85
CA ASN A 2 -8.16 25.21 -13.98
C ASN A 2 -8.52 25.94 -12.69
N THR A 3 -9.80 25.92 -12.32
CA THR A 3 -10.27 26.54 -11.08
C THR A 3 -9.90 25.65 -9.88
N PRO A 4 -9.84 26.19 -8.65
CA PRO A 4 -9.59 25.38 -7.44
C PRO A 4 -10.58 24.22 -7.29
N ASN A 5 -11.81 24.37 -7.80
CA ASN A 5 -12.83 23.32 -7.81
C ASN A 5 -12.50 22.18 -8.79
N ASP A 6 -11.86 22.48 -9.92
CA ASP A 6 -11.43 21.45 -10.88
C ASP A 6 -10.29 20.62 -10.28
N ILE A 7 -9.38 21.25 -9.54
CA ILE A 7 -8.29 20.56 -8.82
C ILE A 7 -8.85 19.68 -7.70
N LEU A 8 -9.82 20.18 -6.92
CA LEU A 8 -10.46 19.40 -5.86
C LEU A 8 -11.31 18.24 -6.41
N ALA A 9 -11.99 18.45 -7.54
CA ALA A 9 -12.74 17.40 -8.22
C ALA A 9 -11.80 16.35 -8.84
N GLU A 10 -10.67 16.76 -9.40
CA GLU A 10 -9.64 15.86 -9.94
C GLU A 10 -8.93 15.07 -8.82
N VAL A 11 -8.67 15.68 -7.67
CA VAL A 11 -8.20 14.99 -6.45
C VAL A 11 -9.27 14.01 -5.93
N GLY A 12 -10.55 14.41 -5.89
CA GLY A 12 -11.66 13.56 -5.48
C GLY A 12 -11.90 12.36 -6.41
N ASN A 13 -11.78 12.56 -7.73
CA ASN A 13 -11.88 11.48 -8.72
C ASN A 13 -10.64 10.57 -8.72
N MET A 14 -9.44 11.13 -8.50
CA MET A 14 -8.24 10.32 -8.25
C MET A 14 -8.45 9.42 -7.03
N HIS A 15 -8.99 9.95 -5.93
CA HIS A 15 -9.21 9.18 -4.70
C HIS A 15 -10.08 7.93 -4.88
N ALA A 16 -11.17 7.98 -5.65
CA ALA A 16 -12.03 6.80 -5.83
C ALA A 16 -11.33 5.68 -6.63
N SER A 17 -10.65 6.03 -7.72
CA SER A 17 -9.88 5.04 -8.52
C SER A 17 -8.63 4.55 -7.78
N ASP A 18 -7.99 5.43 -7.00
CA ASP A 18 -6.83 5.12 -6.18
C ASP A 18 -7.21 4.20 -5.03
N ILE A 19 -8.39 4.34 -4.40
CA ILE A 19 -8.85 3.44 -3.33
C ILE A 19 -8.98 2.00 -3.85
N LEU A 20 -9.55 1.79 -5.03
CA LEU A 20 -9.70 0.46 -5.59
C LEU A 20 -8.34 -0.17 -5.93
N LEU A 21 -7.44 0.63 -6.53
CA LEU A 21 -6.04 0.26 -6.74
C LEU A 21 -5.32 -0.04 -5.42
N LEU A 22 -5.60 0.74 -4.37
CA LEU A 22 -5.03 0.60 -3.03
C LEU A 22 -5.44 -0.75 -2.43
N ILE A 23 -6.72 -1.09 -2.53
CA ILE A 23 -7.26 -2.35 -2.03
C ILE A 23 -6.60 -3.52 -2.79
N ILE A 24 -6.47 -3.43 -4.10
CA ILE A 24 -5.78 -4.44 -4.91
C ILE A 24 -4.31 -4.59 -4.47
N LEU A 25 -3.61 -3.48 -4.22
CA LEU A 25 -2.24 -3.49 -3.73
C LEU A 25 -2.11 -4.08 -2.32
N ILE A 26 -3.02 -3.75 -1.40
CA ILE A 26 -3.07 -4.33 -0.04
C ILE A 26 -3.30 -5.84 -0.13
N ILE A 27 -4.27 -6.29 -0.92
CA ILE A 27 -4.58 -7.70 -1.09
C ILE A 27 -3.40 -8.43 -1.73
N GLY A 28 -2.82 -7.87 -2.80
CA GLY A 28 -1.69 -8.45 -3.51
C GLY A 28 -0.44 -8.56 -2.64
N ALA A 29 -0.05 -7.48 -1.97
CA ALA A 29 1.08 -7.47 -1.03
C ALA A 29 0.82 -8.39 0.18
N GLY A 30 -0.43 -8.43 0.65
CA GLY A 30 -0.89 -9.28 1.74
C GLY A 30 -0.72 -10.74 1.42
N PHE A 31 -1.25 -11.15 0.27
CA PHE A 31 -1.20 -12.52 -0.20
C PHE A 31 0.24 -12.97 -0.46
N LEU A 32 1.04 -12.11 -1.12
CA LEU A 32 2.45 -12.39 -1.41
C LEU A 32 3.25 -12.56 -0.11
N THR A 33 3.11 -11.62 0.82
CA THR A 33 3.83 -11.64 2.10
C THR A 33 3.41 -12.85 2.94
N TYR A 34 2.11 -13.14 2.99
CA TYR A 34 1.59 -14.31 3.71
C TYR A 34 2.13 -15.61 3.14
N PHE A 35 2.14 -15.76 1.82
CA PHE A 35 2.65 -16.95 1.16
C PHE A 35 4.16 -17.15 1.39
N ILE A 36 4.94 -16.08 1.34
CA ILE A 36 6.37 -16.11 1.69
C ILE A 36 6.56 -16.54 3.14
N LEU A 37 5.80 -15.95 4.07
CA LEU A 37 5.85 -16.27 5.49
C LEU A 37 5.47 -17.74 5.76
N LEU A 38 4.45 -18.27 5.09
CA LEU A 38 4.08 -19.68 5.16
C LEU A 38 5.22 -20.59 4.69
N LYS A 39 5.84 -20.29 3.53
CA LYS A 39 6.99 -21.05 3.03
C LYS A 39 8.18 -21.02 3.99
N ILE A 40 8.46 -19.87 4.60
CA ILE A 40 9.53 -19.74 5.59
C ILE A 40 9.19 -20.51 6.87
N ASN A 41 7.93 -20.45 7.33
CA ASN A 41 7.49 -21.12 8.55
C ASN A 41 7.47 -22.65 8.39
N ALA A 42 7.10 -23.17 7.22
CA ALA A 42 7.10 -24.60 6.92
C ALA A 42 8.51 -25.23 7.02
N LYS A 43 9.55 -24.45 6.69
CA LYS A 43 10.96 -24.86 6.83
C LYS A 43 11.44 -24.94 8.29
N ARG A 44 10.69 -24.39 9.24
CA ARG A 44 11.07 -24.41 10.67
C ARG A 44 10.66 -25.73 11.34
N PRO A 45 11.42 -26.18 12.36
CA PRO A 45 11.01 -27.31 13.20
C PRO A 45 9.62 -27.08 13.80
N PRO A 46 8.80 -28.12 13.99
CA PRO A 46 7.42 -28.00 14.48
C PRO A 46 7.31 -27.15 15.76
N GLU A 47 8.24 -27.31 16.71
CA GLU A 47 8.24 -26.55 17.96
C GLU A 47 8.50 -25.04 17.80
N LYS A 48 9.06 -24.60 16.66
CA LYS A 48 9.35 -23.18 16.36
C LYS A 48 8.41 -22.58 15.31
N ARG A 49 7.43 -23.35 14.83
CA ARG A 49 6.45 -22.87 13.84
C ARG A 49 5.51 -21.87 14.50
N ARG A 50 5.39 -20.69 13.89
CA ARG A 50 4.37 -19.71 14.28
C ARG A 50 3.00 -20.17 13.78
N SER A 51 1.96 -19.80 14.51
CA SER A 51 0.56 -20.01 14.10
C SER A 51 0.27 -19.28 12.78
N SER A 52 -0.56 -19.88 11.92
CA SER A 52 -1.02 -19.27 10.67
C SER A 52 -1.69 -17.91 10.89
N ILE A 53 -2.42 -17.75 12.00
CA ILE A 53 -3.04 -16.47 12.39
C ILE A 53 -1.98 -15.40 12.65
N ALA A 54 -0.90 -15.75 13.36
CA ALA A 54 0.19 -14.82 13.63
C ALA A 54 0.89 -14.40 12.34
N LEU A 55 1.12 -15.33 11.41
CA LEU A 55 1.71 -15.02 10.10
C LEU A 55 0.80 -14.13 9.26
N PHE A 56 -0.51 -14.34 9.32
CA PHE A 56 -1.51 -13.50 8.65
C PHE A 56 -1.53 -12.06 9.21
N LEU A 57 -1.50 -11.91 10.53
CA LEU A 57 -1.44 -10.59 11.16
C LEU A 57 -0.14 -9.84 10.80
N ILE A 58 0.99 -10.56 10.72
CA ILE A 58 2.26 -9.98 10.26
C ILE A 58 2.16 -9.54 8.79
N SER A 59 1.62 -10.39 7.91
CA SER A 59 1.49 -10.02 6.49
C SER A 59 0.56 -8.83 6.28
N LEU A 60 -0.52 -8.74 7.05
CA LEU A 60 -1.46 -7.61 7.01
C LEU A 60 -0.76 -6.30 7.40
N ASN A 61 0.04 -6.31 8.48
CA ASN A 61 0.82 -5.15 8.89
C ASN A 61 1.86 -4.73 7.84
N VAL A 62 2.64 -5.70 7.33
CA VAL A 62 3.66 -5.41 6.29
C VAL A 62 3.02 -4.78 5.05
N SER A 63 1.87 -5.32 4.63
CA SER A 63 1.16 -4.84 3.44
C SER A 63 0.58 -3.45 3.63
N PHE A 64 0.05 -3.17 4.83
CA PHE A 64 -0.37 -1.82 5.22
C PHE A 64 0.80 -0.84 5.12
N PHE A 65 1.96 -1.14 5.70
CA PHE A 65 3.13 -0.26 5.64
C PHE A 65 3.65 -0.03 4.22
N VAL A 66 3.69 -1.08 3.39
CA VAL A 66 4.07 -0.95 1.97
C VAL A 66 3.16 0.03 1.24
N VAL A 67 1.85 -0.10 1.45
CA VAL A 67 0.85 0.74 0.80
C VAL A 67 0.89 2.18 1.30
N VAL A 68 1.02 2.39 2.60
CA VAL A 68 1.21 3.73 3.18
C VAL A 68 2.46 4.40 2.60
N THR A 69 3.58 3.67 2.52
CA THR A 69 4.84 4.20 1.97
C THR A 69 4.68 4.59 0.50
N PHE A 70 4.01 3.75 -0.28
CA PHE A 70 3.71 4.05 -1.68
C PHE A 70 2.82 5.29 -1.84
N PHE A 71 1.82 5.45 -0.98
CA PHE A 71 0.94 6.61 -0.97
C PHE A 71 1.70 7.89 -0.63
N VAL A 72 2.53 7.86 0.44
CA VAL A 72 3.38 9.00 0.82
C VAL A 72 4.31 9.38 -0.33
N TYR A 73 4.93 8.41 -1.00
CA TYR A 73 5.78 8.64 -2.17
C TYR A 73 5.03 9.33 -3.31
N LYS A 74 3.81 8.89 -3.64
CA LYS A 74 2.95 9.50 -4.67
C LYS A 74 2.61 10.95 -4.33
N VAL A 75 2.23 11.22 -3.08
CA VAL A 75 1.90 12.58 -2.61
C VAL A 75 3.12 13.49 -2.66
N LEU A 76 4.29 13.01 -2.22
CA LEU A 76 5.55 13.77 -2.28
C LEU A 76 5.93 14.12 -3.72
N LEU A 77 5.82 13.17 -4.66
CA LEU A 77 6.08 13.44 -6.07
C LEU A 77 5.11 14.45 -6.67
N ALA A 78 3.82 14.38 -6.32
CA ALA A 78 2.83 15.35 -6.77
C ALA A 78 3.17 16.76 -6.24
N GLY A 79 3.53 16.88 -4.96
CA GLY A 79 3.97 18.13 -4.35
C GLY A 79 5.25 18.69 -4.99
N LEU A 80 6.25 17.85 -5.24
CA LEU A 80 7.49 18.23 -5.92
C LEU A 80 7.24 18.72 -7.35
N LYS A 81 6.39 18.02 -8.11
CA LYS A 81 6.00 18.45 -9.47
C LYS A 81 5.29 19.79 -9.45
N TYR A 82 4.41 20.02 -8.49
CA TYR A 82 3.71 21.29 -8.34
C TYR A 82 4.69 22.44 -8.05
N LEU A 83 5.65 22.22 -7.14
CA LEU A 83 6.68 23.21 -6.80
C LEU A 83 7.63 23.49 -7.98
N MET A 84 8.04 22.48 -8.74
CA MET A 84 8.89 22.67 -9.92
C MET A 84 8.16 23.30 -11.12
N SER A 85 6.83 23.13 -11.23
CA SER A 85 6.04 23.70 -12.32
C SER A 85 5.62 25.15 -12.09
N ASN A 86 5.62 25.61 -10.84
CA ASN A 86 5.20 26.96 -10.43
C ASN A 86 6.34 27.78 -9.80
N GLY A 87 7.57 27.28 -9.85
CA GLY A 87 8.80 27.93 -9.38
C GLY A 87 9.65 28.45 -10.53
#